data_AF-A0A0P8ZWW2-F1
#
_entry.id   AF-A0A0P8ZWW2-F1
#
_cell.length_a   1.000
_cell.length_b   1.000
_cell.length_c   1.000
_cell.angle_alpha   90.00
_cell.angle_beta   90.00
_cell.angle_gamma   90.00
#
_symmetry.space_group_name_H-M   'P 1'
#
loop_
_entity.id
_entity.type
_entity.pdbx_description
1 polymer ?
#
loop_
_entity_poly.entity_id
_entity_poly.type
_entity_poly.pdbx_seq_one_letter_code
_entity_poly.pdbx_strand_id
1 'polypeptide(L)'
;MKGIAKGIIWAILIIMITVAVSVWQGWIPYSKTQNNPIVEEDAPNTEIPSSGIQKLLGQYNYYVEYFWSNRTPTLNLIIEGPPRNLTVILSDPHGATVGKVKILKEDLLDEKELVSFSFYKAPFKLGEYTLILYDPTEDKVVYKKTLKLFEEPKILVGDIIPKIDKDSWIGGTTYYLDGFQVQVTNRGNSPVKVCGKATILSSSKSSEVDLGWRYLPKNGAVTVDKDLDNIKLNPGEGAKIEVWFYDCYTGKLLGEQSLVIQL
;
A
#
# COMPACT_ATOMS: atom_id res chain seq x y z
N MET A 1 -53.73 -37.03 -22.67
CA MET A 1 -52.61 -36.06 -22.60
C MET A 1 -53.04 -34.75 -21.89
N LYS A 2 -53.49 -34.80 -20.63
CA LYS A 2 -53.89 -33.59 -19.85
C LYS A 2 -53.10 -33.37 -18.55
N GLY A 3 -52.22 -34.32 -18.17
CA GLY A 3 -51.40 -34.24 -16.95
C GLY A 3 -50.07 -33.51 -17.13
N ILE A 4 -49.41 -33.69 -18.28
CA ILE A 4 -48.05 -33.16 -18.52
C ILE A 4 -48.05 -31.62 -18.65
N ALA A 5 -49.08 -31.04 -19.26
CA ALA A 5 -49.21 -29.59 -19.40
C ALA A 5 -49.36 -28.86 -18.05
N LYS A 6 -49.98 -29.50 -17.04
CA LYS A 6 -50.10 -28.89 -15.70
C LYS A 6 -48.76 -28.84 -14.96
N GLY A 7 -47.89 -29.83 -15.16
CA GLY A 7 -46.56 -29.87 -14.55
C GLY A 7 -45.63 -28.78 -15.07
N ILE A 8 -45.66 -28.51 -16.38
CA ILE A 8 -44.82 -27.49 -17.02
C ILE A 8 -45.22 -26.07 -16.55
N ILE A 9 -46.52 -25.80 -16.42
CA ILE A 9 -47.02 -24.51 -15.94
C ILE A 9 -46.58 -24.25 -14.49
N TRP A 10 -46.61 -25.29 -13.63
CA TRP A 10 -46.14 -25.17 -12.24
C TRP A 10 -44.64 -24.90 -12.15
N ALA A 11 -43.82 -25.54 -12.98
CA ALA A 11 -42.38 -25.31 -13.00
C ALA A 11 -42.01 -23.87 -13.41
N ILE A 12 -42.69 -23.32 -14.42
CA ILE A 12 -42.47 -21.93 -14.86
C ILE A 12 -42.87 -20.94 -13.76
N LEU A 13 -43.96 -21.20 -13.05
CA LEU A 13 -44.43 -20.33 -11.96
C LEU A 13 -43.41 -20.28 -10.81
N ILE A 14 -42.84 -21.43 -10.43
CA ILE A 14 -41.83 -21.51 -9.38
C ILE A 14 -40.59 -20.71 -9.79
N ILE A 15 -40.08 -20.90 -11.01
CA ILE A 15 -38.91 -20.16 -11.51
C ILE A 15 -39.15 -18.65 -11.47
N MET A 16 -40.32 -18.19 -11.93
CA MET A 16 -40.69 -16.77 -11.92
C MET A 16 -40.71 -16.17 -10.51
N ILE A 17 -41.25 -16.90 -9.52
CA ILE A 17 -41.27 -16.46 -8.12
C ILE A 17 -39.84 -16.42 -7.56
N THR A 18 -39.02 -17.44 -7.82
CA THR A 18 -37.63 -17.48 -7.34
C THR A 18 -36.80 -16.33 -7.90
N VAL A 19 -36.95 -16.00 -9.18
CA VAL A 19 -36.28 -14.84 -9.80
C VAL A 19 -36.76 -13.53 -9.18
N ALA A 20 -38.07 -13.36 -8.97
CA ALA A 20 -38.62 -12.15 -8.35
C ALA A 20 -38.09 -11.93 -6.91
N VAL A 21 -38.02 -12.99 -6.11
CA VAL A 21 -37.45 -12.94 -4.74
C VAL A 21 -35.95 -12.63 -4.79
N SER A 22 -35.21 -13.22 -5.73
CA SER A 22 -33.77 -12.99 -5.88
C SER A 22 -33.45 -11.55 -6.29
N VAL A 23 -34.28 -10.95 -7.13
CA VAL A 23 -34.18 -9.53 -7.53
C VAL A 23 -34.56 -8.62 -6.36
N TRP A 24 -35.60 -8.94 -5.58
CA TRP A 24 -35.99 -8.13 -4.42
C TRP A 24 -34.96 -8.17 -3.28
N GLN A 25 -34.29 -9.31 -3.09
CA GLN A 25 -33.20 -9.46 -2.11
C GLN A 25 -31.84 -8.95 -2.61
N GLY A 26 -31.77 -8.41 -3.84
CA GLY A 26 -30.55 -7.79 -4.39
C GLY A 26 -29.46 -8.78 -4.79
N TRP A 27 -29.79 -10.07 -4.94
CA TRP A 27 -28.82 -11.12 -5.33
C TRP A 27 -28.54 -11.11 -6.84
N ILE A 28 -29.42 -10.50 -7.63
CA ILE A 28 -29.25 -10.32 -9.07
C ILE A 28 -29.30 -8.82 -9.36
N PRO A 29 -28.20 -8.21 -9.85
CA PRO A 29 -28.19 -6.79 -10.18
C PRO A 29 -29.16 -6.52 -11.33
N TYR A 30 -30.00 -5.49 -11.16
CA TYR A 30 -31.00 -5.07 -12.14
C TYR A 30 -30.29 -4.46 -13.35
N SER A 31 -30.08 -5.23 -14.43
CA SER A 31 -29.54 -4.68 -15.67
C SER A 31 -30.62 -3.84 -16.38
N LYS A 32 -30.63 -2.53 -16.13
CA LYS A 32 -31.38 -1.60 -16.98
C LYS A 32 -30.66 -1.46 -18.31
N THR A 33 -31.18 -2.10 -19.35
CA THR A 33 -30.80 -1.80 -20.73
C THR A 33 -31.44 -0.46 -21.09
N GLN A 34 -30.64 0.61 -21.13
CA GLN A 34 -31.09 1.95 -21.52
C GLN A 34 -30.33 2.35 -22.80
N ASN A 35 -31.04 2.31 -23.93
CA ASN A 35 -30.62 2.94 -25.18
C ASN A 35 -30.86 4.45 -25.07
N ASN A 36 -29.80 5.28 -25.06
CA ASN A 36 -29.68 6.59 -25.75
C ASN A 36 -28.39 7.37 -25.35
N PRO A 37 -28.01 8.42 -26.11
CA PRO A 37 -26.66 8.61 -26.66
C PRO A 37 -25.68 9.35 -25.75
N ILE A 38 -24.41 9.25 -26.17
CA ILE A 38 -23.21 9.90 -25.64
C ILE A 38 -23.45 11.38 -25.32
N VAL A 39 -23.24 11.73 -24.06
CA VAL A 39 -22.83 13.06 -23.61
C VAL A 39 -21.64 12.82 -22.68
N GLU A 40 -20.48 13.37 -23.06
CA GLU A 40 -19.26 13.43 -22.25
C GLU A 40 -19.52 14.23 -20.97
N GLU A 41 -19.28 13.61 -19.83
CA GLU A 41 -18.96 14.33 -18.59
C GLU A 41 -17.96 13.47 -17.79
N ASP A 42 -16.76 14.03 -17.62
CA ASP A 42 -15.58 13.39 -17.04
C ASP A 42 -15.79 12.98 -15.57
N ALA A 43 -15.56 11.70 -15.30
CA ALA A 43 -15.28 11.18 -13.95
C ALA A 43 -14.05 10.25 -14.04
N PRO A 44 -13.16 10.26 -13.03
CA PRO A 44 -11.75 9.92 -13.21
C PRO A 44 -11.57 8.42 -13.41
N ASN A 45 -11.03 8.07 -14.59
CA ASN A 45 -10.45 6.77 -14.85
C ASN A 45 -9.42 6.45 -13.76
N THR A 46 -9.70 5.44 -12.95
CA THR A 46 -8.64 4.77 -12.21
C THR A 46 -7.93 3.87 -13.21
N GLU A 47 -7.05 4.48 -13.99
CA GLU A 47 -6.16 3.78 -14.90
C GLU A 47 -5.25 2.87 -14.06
N ILE A 48 -5.37 1.57 -14.30
CA ILE A 48 -4.33 0.59 -13.97
C ILE A 48 -3.09 1.07 -14.74
N PRO A 49 -1.98 1.45 -14.08
CA PRO A 49 -0.82 1.96 -14.79
C PRO A 49 -0.22 0.83 -15.64
N SER A 50 -0.25 1.05 -16.95
CA SER A 50 0.38 0.24 -17.98
C SER A 50 1.91 0.32 -17.85
N SER A 51 2.51 -0.53 -17.02
CA SER A 51 3.97 -0.69 -17.00
C SER A 51 4.39 -2.08 -17.50
N GLY A 52 4.82 -2.12 -18.77
CA GLY A 52 5.76 -3.12 -19.27
C GLY A 52 5.18 -4.41 -19.85
N ILE A 53 4.33 -4.32 -20.88
CA ILE A 53 4.01 -5.46 -21.74
C ILE A 53 5.25 -5.78 -22.58
N GLN A 54 5.97 -6.85 -22.22
CA GLN A 54 6.92 -7.50 -23.13
C GLN A 54 6.52 -8.96 -23.29
N LYS A 55 5.97 -9.27 -24.46
CA LYS A 55 5.69 -10.62 -24.95
C LYS A 55 6.99 -11.15 -25.55
N LEU A 56 7.71 -12.01 -24.84
CA LEU A 56 8.96 -12.62 -25.32
C LEU A 56 8.83 -14.14 -25.30
N LEU A 57 8.92 -14.70 -26.51
CA LEU A 57 8.72 -16.11 -26.85
C LEU A 57 9.87 -16.97 -26.29
N GLY A 58 9.52 -17.94 -25.44
CA GLY A 58 10.45 -18.91 -24.85
C GLY A 58 9.73 -20.08 -24.20
N GLN A 59 9.06 -20.91 -25.02
CA GLN A 59 8.60 -22.30 -24.81
C GLN A 59 7.75 -22.69 -23.56
N TYR A 60 7.51 -21.77 -22.63
CA TYR A 60 6.43 -21.81 -21.65
C TYR A 60 5.86 -20.40 -21.60
N ASN A 61 4.62 -20.20 -22.09
CA ASN A 61 4.02 -18.87 -22.19
C ASN A 61 3.55 -18.39 -20.81
N TYR A 62 4.48 -18.22 -19.87
CA TYR A 62 4.18 -17.54 -18.61
C TYR A 62 4.28 -16.05 -18.79
N TYR A 63 3.17 -15.37 -18.56
CA TYR A 63 3.10 -13.93 -18.49
C TYR A 63 3.05 -13.51 -17.01
N VAL A 64 3.86 -12.51 -16.65
CA VAL A 64 3.89 -12.02 -15.27
C VAL A 64 3.79 -10.50 -15.25
N GLU A 65 2.75 -10.01 -14.59
CA GLU A 65 2.56 -8.60 -14.23
C GLU A 65 2.79 -8.41 -12.74
N TYR A 66 3.13 -7.19 -12.35
CA TYR A 66 3.26 -6.85 -10.93
C TYR A 66 2.76 -5.46 -10.60
N PHE A 67 2.30 -5.28 -9.37
CA PHE A 67 1.89 -3.99 -8.83
C PHE A 67 2.04 -3.94 -7.31
N TRP A 68 2.13 -2.73 -6.76
CA TRP A 68 2.19 -2.51 -5.32
C TRP A 68 0.79 -2.39 -4.72
N SER A 69 0.60 -2.97 -3.53
CA SER A 69 -0.58 -2.69 -2.71
C SER A 69 -0.61 -1.21 -2.30
N ASN A 70 -1.80 -0.60 -2.42
CA ASN A 70 -2.02 0.79 -2.00
C ASN A 70 -2.05 0.97 -0.48
N ARG A 71 -2.20 -0.13 0.27
CA ARG A 71 -2.40 -0.09 1.75
C ARG A 71 -1.21 -0.62 2.52
N THR A 72 -0.40 -1.48 1.91
CA THR A 72 0.66 -2.23 2.58
C THR A 72 1.90 -2.34 1.69
N PRO A 73 3.09 -2.56 2.26
CA PRO A 73 4.32 -2.87 1.51
C PRO A 73 4.26 -4.26 0.87
N THR A 74 3.27 -4.54 0.03
CA THR A 74 3.09 -5.86 -0.59
C THR A 74 3.21 -5.72 -2.11
N LEU A 75 4.13 -6.49 -2.69
CA LEU A 75 4.24 -6.67 -4.13
C LEU A 75 3.30 -7.81 -4.53
N ASN A 76 2.36 -7.53 -5.42
CA ASN A 76 1.49 -8.53 -6.00
C ASN A 76 2.02 -8.89 -7.38
N LEU A 77 2.00 -10.18 -7.71
CA LEU A 77 2.34 -10.74 -9.01
C LEU A 77 1.12 -11.47 -9.56
N ILE A 78 0.75 -11.16 -10.80
CA ILE A 78 -0.22 -11.95 -11.55
C ILE A 78 0.57 -12.86 -12.47
N ILE A 79 0.40 -14.18 -12.31
CA ILE A 79 1.07 -15.19 -13.13
C ILE A 79 0.02 -15.83 -14.00
N GLU A 80 0.14 -15.69 -15.31
CA GLU A 80 -0.73 -16.33 -16.30
C GLU A 80 0.04 -17.39 -17.08
N GLY A 81 -0.51 -18.59 -17.20
CA GLY A 81 0.12 -19.68 -17.94
C GLY A 81 -0.48 -21.06 -17.64
N PRO A 82 0.05 -22.13 -18.23
CA PRO A 82 -0.56 -23.45 -18.15
C PRO A 82 -0.54 -24.02 -16.72
N PRO A 83 -1.55 -24.84 -16.34
CA PRO A 83 -1.64 -25.43 -15.01
C PRO A 83 -0.42 -26.29 -14.67
N ARG A 84 0.33 -25.90 -13.65
CA ARG A 84 1.58 -26.57 -13.27
C ARG A 84 2.01 -26.30 -11.83
N ASN A 85 2.77 -27.22 -11.26
CA ASN A 85 3.47 -26.96 -10.00
C ASN A 85 4.61 -25.98 -10.26
N LEU A 86 4.61 -24.84 -9.58
CA LEU A 86 5.64 -23.81 -9.72
C LEU A 86 6.15 -23.39 -8.35
N THR A 87 7.39 -22.91 -8.31
CA THR A 87 7.94 -22.19 -7.18
C THR A 87 8.35 -20.80 -7.65
N VAL A 88 7.67 -19.79 -7.12
CA VAL A 88 7.99 -18.39 -7.30
C VAL A 88 9.07 -18.01 -6.31
N ILE A 89 10.20 -17.50 -6.80
CA ILE A 89 11.33 -17.05 -5.97
C ILE A 89 11.59 -15.59 -6.32
N LEU A 90 11.64 -14.76 -5.29
CA LEU A 90 12.06 -13.36 -5.40
C LEU A 90 13.36 -13.19 -4.63
N SER A 91 14.40 -12.75 -5.32
CA SER A 91 15.71 -12.48 -4.76
C SER A 91 16.02 -10.98 -4.79
N ASP A 92 16.71 -10.49 -3.76
CA ASP A 92 17.16 -9.11 -3.66
C ASP A 92 18.37 -8.81 -4.55
N PRO A 93 18.81 -7.54 -4.64
CA PRO A 93 19.97 -7.14 -5.45
C PRO A 93 21.30 -7.78 -5.04
N HIS A 94 21.38 -8.39 -3.86
CA HIS A 94 22.56 -9.12 -3.40
C HIS A 94 22.41 -10.65 -3.59
N GLY A 95 21.34 -11.09 -4.26
CA GLY A 95 21.06 -12.49 -4.57
C GLY A 95 20.39 -13.27 -3.44
N ALA A 96 20.06 -12.66 -2.30
CA ALA A 96 19.40 -13.35 -1.21
C ALA A 96 17.90 -13.50 -1.49
N THR A 97 17.34 -14.68 -1.23
CA THR A 97 15.89 -14.93 -1.37
C THR A 97 15.12 -14.13 -0.31
N VAL A 98 14.31 -13.18 -0.77
CA VAL A 98 13.39 -12.39 0.08
C VAL A 98 11.98 -12.96 0.11
N GLY A 99 11.65 -13.81 -0.86
CA GLY A 99 10.33 -14.44 -0.93
C GLY A 99 10.38 -15.75 -1.69
N LYS A 100 9.63 -16.74 -1.21
CA LYS A 100 9.42 -18.02 -1.87
C LYS A 100 7.99 -18.48 -1.67
N VAL A 101 7.28 -18.71 -2.76
CA VAL A 101 5.89 -19.20 -2.76
C VAL A 101 5.79 -20.40 -3.67
N LYS A 102 5.10 -21.45 -3.22
CA LYS A 102 4.76 -22.60 -4.06
C LYS A 102 3.35 -22.40 -4.58
N ILE A 103 3.18 -22.62 -5.88
CA ILE A 103 1.88 -22.67 -6.55
C ILE A 103 1.68 -24.12 -6.96
N LEU A 104 0.58 -24.73 -6.54
CA LEU A 104 0.24 -26.08 -6.97
C LEU A 104 -0.45 -26.02 -8.32
N LYS A 105 -0.39 -27.12 -9.08
CA LYS A 105 -1.08 -27.21 -10.37
C LYS A 105 -2.57 -26.88 -10.26
N GLU A 106 -3.19 -27.27 -9.15
CA GLU A 106 -4.60 -27.05 -8.85
C GLU A 106 -4.95 -25.56 -8.68
N ASP A 107 -3.99 -24.74 -8.25
CA ASP A 107 -4.16 -23.29 -8.06
C ASP A 107 -4.07 -22.51 -9.39
N LEU A 108 -3.63 -23.16 -10.48
CA LEU A 108 -3.48 -22.58 -11.82
C LEU A 108 -4.45 -23.17 -12.84
N LEU A 109 -5.56 -23.78 -12.41
CA LEU A 109 -6.51 -24.44 -13.31
C LEU A 109 -7.24 -23.47 -14.24
N ASP A 110 -7.45 -22.23 -13.80
CA ASP A 110 -7.98 -21.11 -14.59
C ASP A 110 -6.88 -20.34 -15.33
N GLU A 111 -5.67 -20.92 -15.38
CA GLU A 111 -4.47 -20.37 -16.02
C GLU A 111 -3.96 -19.06 -15.42
N LYS A 112 -4.43 -18.68 -14.22
CA LYS A 112 -4.08 -17.39 -13.62
C LYS A 112 -4.02 -17.47 -12.10
N GLU A 113 -2.89 -17.05 -11.52
CA GLU A 113 -2.73 -17.03 -10.06
C GLU A 113 -2.14 -15.72 -9.55
N LEU A 114 -2.61 -15.29 -8.37
CA LEU A 114 -2.13 -14.08 -7.69
C LEU A 114 -1.18 -14.43 -6.54
N VAL A 115 0.10 -14.05 -6.68
CA VAL A 115 1.12 -14.27 -5.65
C VAL A 115 1.50 -12.96 -4.98
N SER A 116 1.57 -12.95 -3.64
CA SER A 116 1.86 -11.75 -2.86
C SER A 116 3.16 -11.90 -2.06
N PHE A 117 4.05 -10.91 -2.15
CA PHE A 117 5.25 -10.79 -1.32
C PHE A 117 5.16 -9.58 -0.39
N SER A 118 5.08 -9.83 0.92
CA SER A 118 5.08 -8.76 1.92
C SER A 118 6.50 -8.35 2.30
N PHE A 119 6.79 -7.06 2.17
CA PHE A 119 8.03 -6.44 2.62
C PHE A 119 7.89 -5.75 4.00
N TYR A 120 6.79 -5.96 4.73
CA TYR A 120 6.57 -5.27 6.02
C TYR A 120 7.74 -5.45 7.00
N LYS A 121 8.34 -6.64 7.02
CA LYS A 121 9.51 -6.99 7.85
C LYS A 121 10.82 -7.07 7.08
N ALA A 122 10.79 -7.03 5.75
CA ALA A 122 11.99 -7.13 4.92
C ALA A 122 12.58 -5.73 4.67
N PRO A 123 13.92 -5.57 4.69
CA PRO A 123 14.53 -4.31 4.29
C PRO A 123 14.29 -4.04 2.80
N PHE A 124 13.96 -2.81 2.46
CA PHE A 124 13.85 -2.39 1.06
C PHE A 124 15.27 -2.08 0.59
N LYS A 125 15.79 -2.85 -0.36
CA LYS A 125 17.12 -2.63 -0.92
C LYS A 125 16.96 -1.94 -2.27
N LEU A 126 17.77 -0.92 -2.52
CA LEU A 126 17.83 -0.30 -3.84
C LEU A 126 18.57 -1.23 -4.80
N GLY A 127 18.09 -1.29 -6.05
CA GLY A 127 18.69 -2.08 -7.10
C GLY A 127 17.71 -3.05 -7.77
N GLU A 128 18.29 -4.02 -8.45
CA GLU A 128 17.57 -4.98 -9.29
C GLU A 128 17.21 -6.25 -8.53
N TYR A 129 15.92 -6.55 -8.41
CA TYR A 129 15.41 -7.79 -7.85
C TYR A 129 15.29 -8.83 -8.96
N THR A 130 15.51 -10.10 -8.64
CA THR A 130 15.34 -11.19 -9.60
C THR A 130 14.11 -12.01 -9.24
N LEU A 131 13.15 -12.08 -10.15
CA LEU A 131 11.99 -12.96 -10.08
C LEU A 131 12.26 -14.23 -10.91
N ILE A 132 12.02 -15.39 -10.32
CA ILE A 132 12.19 -16.70 -10.94
C ILE A 132 10.91 -17.50 -10.74
N LEU A 133 10.39 -18.09 -11.83
CA LEU A 133 9.46 -19.22 -11.74
C LEU A 133 10.26 -20.49 -12.05
N TYR A 134 10.34 -21.35 -11.06
CA TYR A 134 11.03 -22.63 -11.13
C TYR A 134 10.01 -23.77 -11.13
N ASP A 135 10.17 -24.70 -12.05
CA ASP A 135 9.39 -25.91 -12.14
C ASP A 135 10.10 -27.06 -11.42
N PRO A 136 9.61 -27.50 -10.25
CA PRO A 136 10.24 -28.57 -9.50
C PRO A 136 10.05 -29.95 -10.12
N THR A 137 9.09 -30.13 -11.04
CA THR A 137 8.82 -31.43 -11.67
C THR A 137 9.83 -31.73 -12.77
N GLU A 138 10.27 -30.71 -13.49
CA GLU A 138 11.27 -30.82 -14.55
C GLU A 138 12.65 -30.25 -14.17
N ASP A 139 12.83 -29.82 -12.93
CA ASP A 139 14.07 -29.21 -12.42
C ASP A 139 14.61 -28.10 -13.33
N LYS A 140 13.73 -27.14 -13.68
CA LYS A 140 14.06 -26.07 -14.64
C LYS A 140 13.48 -24.72 -14.28
N VAL A 141 14.18 -23.66 -14.65
CA VAL A 141 13.65 -22.29 -14.63
C VAL A 141 12.80 -22.09 -15.87
N VAL A 142 11.50 -21.83 -15.69
CA VAL A 142 10.55 -21.57 -16.80
C VAL A 142 10.33 -20.09 -17.07
N TYR A 143 10.68 -19.24 -16.10
CA TYR A 143 10.63 -17.79 -16.24
C TYR A 143 11.69 -17.14 -15.37
N LYS A 144 12.36 -16.11 -15.89
CA LYS A 144 13.29 -15.28 -15.12
C LYS A 144 13.17 -13.85 -15.61
N LYS A 145 12.98 -12.91 -14.68
CA LYS A 145 12.95 -11.47 -14.99
C LYS A 145 13.61 -10.66 -13.90
N THR A 146 14.28 -9.60 -14.33
CA THR A 146 14.82 -8.59 -13.44
C THR A 146 13.80 -7.47 -13.25
N LEU A 147 13.57 -7.06 -12.00
CA LEU A 147 12.57 -6.08 -11.60
C LEU A 147 13.25 -4.95 -10.82
N LYS A 148 13.02 -3.71 -11.25
CA LYS A 148 13.42 -2.53 -10.47
C LYS A 148 12.27 -2.15 -9.53
N LEU A 149 12.27 -2.75 -8.34
CA LEU A 149 11.16 -2.67 -7.38
C LEU A 149 11.19 -1.40 -6.52
N PHE A 150 12.40 -0.95 -6.15
CA PHE A 150 12.61 0.22 -5.30
C PHE A 150 13.53 1.22 -6.00
N GLU A 151 13.08 2.46 -6.06
CA GLU A 151 13.84 3.61 -6.54
C GLU A 151 14.29 4.47 -5.35
N GLU A 152 15.19 5.41 -5.61
CA GLU A 152 15.59 6.36 -4.58
C GLU A 152 14.37 7.12 -4.03
N PRO A 153 14.15 7.13 -2.71
CA PRO A 153 12.98 7.75 -2.12
C PRO A 153 13.05 9.27 -2.25
N LYS A 154 11.89 9.88 -2.52
CA LYS A 154 11.71 11.34 -2.57
C LYS A 154 10.76 11.74 -1.46
N ILE A 155 11.30 11.99 -0.27
CA ILE A 155 10.50 12.33 0.91
C ILE A 155 10.35 13.83 1.02
N LEU A 156 9.13 14.28 1.28
CA LEU A 156 8.82 15.62 1.73
C LEU A 156 8.29 15.55 3.15
N VAL A 157 8.90 16.34 4.04
CA VAL A 157 8.39 16.55 5.40
C VAL A 157 7.59 17.85 5.36
N GLY A 158 6.29 17.77 5.65
CA GLY A 158 5.38 18.90 5.71
C GLY A 158 5.55 19.70 7.00
N ASP A 159 4.70 20.71 7.17
CA ASP A 159 4.75 21.57 8.35
C ASP A 159 4.48 20.78 9.63
N ILE A 160 5.14 21.22 10.71
CA ILE A 160 4.93 20.70 12.06
C ILE A 160 3.75 21.49 12.65
N ILE A 161 2.73 20.77 13.11
CA ILE A 161 1.55 21.34 13.76
C ILE A 161 1.66 21.00 15.26
N PRO A 162 2.00 21.97 16.12
CA PRO A 162 2.13 21.72 17.55
C PRO A 162 0.74 21.57 18.20
N LYS A 163 0.64 20.69 19.18
CA LYS A 163 -0.51 20.57 20.08
C LYS A 163 -0.19 21.35 21.36
N ILE A 164 -0.83 22.51 21.52
CA ILE A 164 -0.61 23.38 22.67
C ILE A 164 -1.84 23.33 23.56
N ASP A 165 -1.65 22.95 24.82
CA ASP A 165 -2.66 23.08 25.85
C ASP A 165 -2.41 24.32 26.71
N LYS A 166 -3.48 24.84 27.32
CA LYS A 166 -3.45 26.05 28.14
C LYS A 166 -4.13 25.79 29.48
N ASP A 167 -3.41 26.07 30.55
CA ASP A 167 -3.96 26.08 31.89
C ASP A 167 -4.07 27.53 32.37
N SER A 168 -5.26 27.92 32.84
CA SER A 168 -5.58 29.30 33.20
C SER A 168 -6.09 29.36 34.64
N TRP A 169 -5.41 30.14 35.47
CA TRP A 169 -5.78 30.40 36.86
C TRP A 169 -5.77 31.89 37.16
N ILE A 170 -6.27 32.26 38.34
CA ILE A 170 -6.45 33.66 38.78
C ILE A 170 -5.13 34.48 38.77
N GLY A 171 -3.96 33.82 38.68
CA GLY A 171 -2.63 34.42 38.67
C GLY A 171 -1.86 34.33 37.34
N GLY A 172 -2.47 33.85 36.25
CA GLY A 172 -1.83 33.80 34.93
C GLY A 172 -2.24 32.61 34.07
N THR A 173 -1.67 32.56 32.86
CA THR A 173 -1.82 31.46 31.91
C THR A 173 -0.48 30.77 31.73
N THR A 174 -0.47 29.45 31.80
CA THR A 174 0.68 28.63 31.38
C THR A 174 0.31 27.79 30.18
N TYR A 175 1.22 27.70 29.23
CA TYR A 175 1.08 26.92 28.01
C TYR A 175 1.96 25.66 28.11
N TYR A 176 1.44 24.55 27.59
CA TYR A 176 2.14 23.28 27.54
C TYR A 176 2.17 22.78 26.10
N LEU A 177 3.33 22.29 25.67
CA LEU A 177 3.47 21.52 24.44
C LEU A 177 3.23 20.05 24.76
N ASP A 178 2.03 19.58 24.44
CA ASP A 178 1.56 18.23 24.71
C ASP A 178 1.90 17.26 23.58
N GLY A 179 2.27 17.78 22.41
CA GLY A 179 2.62 16.96 21.27
C GLY A 179 2.77 17.74 19.99
N PHE A 180 2.94 17.03 18.89
CA PHE A 180 2.92 17.61 17.55
C PHE A 180 2.53 16.59 16.50
N GLN A 181 2.08 17.09 15.36
CA GLN A 181 1.80 16.32 14.16
C GLN A 181 2.69 16.79 13.02
N VAL A 182 3.13 15.87 12.18
CA VAL A 182 3.87 16.18 10.95
C VAL A 182 3.41 15.25 9.83
N GLN A 183 3.09 15.83 8.67
CA GLN A 183 2.77 15.03 7.49
C GLN A 183 4.07 14.66 6.76
N VAL A 184 4.21 13.39 6.40
CA VAL A 184 5.36 12.90 5.62
C VAL A 184 4.84 12.30 4.32
N THR A 185 5.33 12.81 3.20
CA THR A 185 4.85 12.46 1.87
C THR A 185 5.97 11.82 1.06
N ASN A 186 5.70 10.65 0.50
CA ASN A 186 6.57 10.01 -0.48
C ASN A 186 6.14 10.42 -1.89
N ARG A 187 6.94 11.25 -2.55
CA ARG A 187 6.78 11.65 -3.96
C ARG A 187 7.53 10.72 -4.93
N GLY A 188 8.07 9.61 -4.42
CA GLY A 188 8.75 8.60 -5.19
C GLY A 188 7.78 7.61 -5.84
N ASN A 189 8.25 6.95 -6.90
CA ASN A 189 7.47 5.96 -7.65
C ASN A 189 7.46 4.56 -7.02
N SER A 190 8.22 4.36 -5.95
CA SER A 190 8.24 3.13 -5.16
C SER A 190 7.87 3.43 -3.72
N PRO A 191 7.30 2.45 -3.01
CA PRO A 191 7.15 2.58 -1.58
C PRO A 191 8.48 2.69 -0.84
N VAL A 192 8.43 3.23 0.38
CA VAL A 192 9.62 3.45 1.23
C VAL A 192 9.30 3.23 2.70
N LYS A 193 10.27 2.70 3.45
CA LYS A 193 10.21 2.55 4.90
C LYS A 193 11.10 3.63 5.53
N VAL A 194 10.48 4.57 6.24
CA VAL A 194 11.17 5.70 6.88
C VAL A 194 11.18 5.54 8.39
N CYS A 195 12.26 6.00 9.02
CA CYS A 195 12.46 6.01 10.46
C CYS A 195 12.54 7.47 10.91
N GLY A 196 11.69 7.88 11.84
CA GLY A 196 11.58 9.27 12.26
C GLY A 196 12.19 9.52 13.64
N LYS A 197 12.84 10.65 13.80
CA LYS A 197 13.29 11.18 15.09
C LYS A 197 12.89 12.63 15.22
N ALA A 198 12.68 13.08 16.44
CA ALA A 198 12.49 14.49 16.74
C ALA A 198 13.32 14.93 17.93
N THR A 199 13.71 16.20 17.94
CA THR A 199 14.30 16.85 19.11
C THR A 199 13.45 18.06 19.46
N ILE A 200 13.11 18.19 20.74
CA ILE A 200 12.45 19.36 21.30
C ILE A 200 13.46 20.11 22.14
N LEU A 201 13.69 21.37 21.79
CA LEU A 201 14.58 22.28 22.49
C LEU A 201 13.74 23.39 23.13
N SER A 202 13.80 23.48 24.45
CA SER A 202 13.30 24.64 25.22
C SER A 202 14.43 25.21 26.08
N SER A 203 14.19 26.37 26.69
CA SER A 203 15.14 27.02 27.61
C SER A 203 15.62 26.12 28.75
N SER A 204 14.79 25.15 29.17
CA SER A 204 15.02 24.33 30.35
C SER A 204 15.26 22.84 30.04
N LYS A 205 14.97 22.39 28.82
CA LYS A 205 15.00 20.96 28.48
C LYS A 205 15.32 20.72 27.01
N SER A 206 16.17 19.73 26.75
CA SER A 206 16.33 19.08 25.45
C SER A 206 15.82 17.66 25.55
N SER A 207 14.94 17.25 24.65
CA SER A 207 14.39 15.88 24.63
C SER A 207 14.48 15.31 23.22
N GLU A 208 15.15 14.17 23.06
CA GLU A 208 15.08 13.38 21.83
C GLU A 208 13.91 12.39 21.95
N VAL A 209 13.16 12.26 20.86
CA VAL A 209 11.94 11.47 20.81
C VAL A 209 11.96 10.60 19.56
N ASP A 210 11.81 9.30 19.75
CA ASP A 210 11.61 8.36 18.66
C ASP A 210 10.16 8.46 18.13
N LEU A 211 10.04 8.68 16.82
CA LEU A 211 8.77 8.67 16.10
C LEU A 211 8.44 7.27 15.55
N GLY A 212 9.39 6.35 15.66
CA GLY A 212 9.34 5.00 15.14
C GLY A 212 9.47 4.96 13.62
N TRP A 213 9.23 3.78 13.07
CA TRP A 213 9.23 3.58 11.63
C TRP A 213 7.82 3.65 11.04
N ARG A 214 7.72 4.05 9.77
CA ARG A 214 6.47 4.08 9.00
C ARG A 214 6.71 3.60 7.58
N TYR A 215 5.68 2.98 7.01
CA TYR A 215 5.60 2.71 5.59
C TYR A 215 4.94 3.88 4.88
N LEU A 216 5.57 4.39 3.84
CA LEU A 216 4.97 5.36 2.95
C LEU A 216 4.70 4.69 1.60
N PRO A 217 3.43 4.60 1.16
CA PRO A 217 3.11 4.07 -0.15
C PRO A 217 3.68 4.97 -1.26
N LYS A 218 3.79 4.43 -2.47
CA LYS A 218 4.09 5.22 -3.67
C LYS A 218 3.14 6.42 -3.75
N ASN A 219 3.67 7.62 -3.97
CA ASN A 219 2.87 8.84 -4.13
C ASN A 219 1.88 9.10 -2.97
N GLY A 220 2.18 8.58 -1.78
CA GLY A 220 1.30 8.64 -0.62
C GLY A 220 1.84 9.49 0.52
N ALA A 221 0.97 9.81 1.47
CA ALA A 221 1.31 10.57 2.66
C ALA A 221 0.82 9.87 3.92
N VAL A 222 1.54 10.08 5.03
CA VAL A 222 1.17 9.60 6.36
C VAL A 222 1.37 10.74 7.35
N THR A 223 0.41 10.94 8.24
CA THR A 223 0.56 11.84 9.39
C THR A 223 1.22 11.08 10.53
N VAL A 224 2.31 11.64 11.06
CA VAL A 224 2.98 11.17 12.25
C VAL A 224 2.54 12.05 13.41
N ASP A 225 1.88 11.44 14.38
CA ASP A 225 1.46 12.08 15.62
C ASP A 225 2.38 11.62 16.76
N LYS A 226 2.82 12.57 17.59
CA LYS A 226 3.61 12.30 18.77
C LYS A 226 3.10 13.12 19.95
N ASP A 227 2.63 12.42 20.97
CA ASP A 227 2.36 12.99 22.28
C ASP A 227 3.65 13.06 23.12
N LEU A 228 3.71 14.06 24.00
CA LEU A 228 4.84 14.41 24.85
C LEU A 228 4.36 14.53 26.31
N ASP A 229 5.29 14.43 27.25
CA ASP A 229 5.01 14.59 28.68
C ASP A 229 4.88 16.08 29.07
N ASN A 230 3.92 16.80 28.45
CA ASN A 230 3.52 18.18 28.71
C ASN A 230 4.68 19.15 29.00
N ILE A 231 5.42 19.52 27.96
CA ILE A 231 6.57 20.42 28.10
C ILE A 231 6.07 21.84 28.35
N LYS A 232 6.33 22.38 29.54
CA LYS A 232 5.97 23.76 29.88
C LYS A 232 6.69 24.74 28.97
N LEU A 233 5.93 25.69 28.41
CA LEU A 233 6.42 26.78 27.58
C LEU A 233 6.37 28.09 28.38
N ASN A 234 7.53 28.70 28.62
CA ASN A 234 7.61 29.98 29.30
C ASN A 234 7.40 31.14 28.30
N PRO A 235 6.64 32.19 28.67
CA PRO A 235 6.50 33.39 27.85
C PRO A 235 7.86 33.99 27.49
N GLY A 236 8.09 34.31 26.22
CA GLY A 236 9.34 34.89 25.71
C GLY A 236 10.50 33.92 25.46
N GLU A 237 10.42 32.66 25.92
CA GLU A 237 11.48 31.66 25.70
C GLU A 237 11.17 30.69 24.56
N GLY A 238 9.88 30.42 24.30
CA GLY A 238 9.44 29.57 23.19
C GLY A 238 9.94 28.11 23.26
N ALA A 239 9.74 27.39 22.17
CA ALA A 239 10.33 26.06 21.96
C ALA A 239 10.64 25.82 20.48
N LYS A 240 11.66 25.02 20.19
CA LYS A 240 11.97 24.57 18.83
C LYS A 240 11.73 23.07 18.72
N ILE A 241 11.00 22.66 17.70
CA ILE A 241 10.83 21.26 17.32
C ILE A 241 11.61 21.04 16.03
N GLU A 242 12.49 20.05 16.02
CA GLU A 242 13.21 19.60 14.84
C GLU A 242 12.86 18.14 14.58
N VAL A 243 12.52 17.81 13.34
CA VAL A 243 12.11 16.46 12.94
C VAL A 243 12.94 16.01 11.76
N TRP A 244 13.44 14.77 11.82
CA TRP A 244 14.21 14.13 10.76
C TRP A 244 13.61 12.78 10.41
N PHE A 245 13.58 12.47 9.11
CA PHE A 245 13.23 11.16 8.59
C PHE A 245 14.38 10.57 7.80
N TYR A 246 14.72 9.33 8.12
CA TYR A 246 15.82 8.58 7.54
C TYR A 246 15.30 7.34 6.82
N ASP A 247 16.08 6.86 5.86
CA ASP A 247 15.89 5.53 5.31
C ASP A 247 16.23 4.50 6.40
N CYS A 248 15.28 3.64 6.76
CA CYS A 248 15.47 2.71 7.87
C CYS A 248 16.57 1.65 7.61
N TYR A 249 17.00 1.46 6.36
CA TYR A 249 17.99 0.45 6.02
C TYR A 249 19.41 1.04 5.91
N THR A 250 19.52 2.14 5.18
CA THR A 250 20.82 2.80 4.91
C THR A 250 21.19 3.83 5.96
N GLY A 251 20.22 4.32 6.75
CA GLY A 251 20.41 5.43 7.68
C GLY A 251 20.56 6.80 7.00
N LYS A 252 20.41 6.87 5.66
CA LYS A 252 20.51 8.11 4.90
C LYS A 252 19.39 9.06 5.29
N LEU A 253 19.71 10.32 5.59
CA LEU A 253 18.72 11.37 5.81
C LEU A 253 17.91 11.59 4.51
N LEU A 254 16.59 11.52 4.62
CA LEU A 254 15.67 11.67 3.49
C LEU A 254 14.92 13.00 3.49
N GLY A 255 14.70 13.58 4.66
CA GLY A 255 14.07 14.88 4.82
C GLY A 255 14.06 15.33 6.26
N GLU A 256 13.97 16.63 6.47
CA GLU A 256 13.92 17.26 7.77
C GLU A 256 13.00 18.48 7.74
N GLN A 257 12.49 18.87 8.91
CA GLN A 257 11.72 20.10 9.09
C GLN A 257 11.95 20.64 10.50
N SER A 258 11.85 21.97 10.65
CA SER A 258 11.91 22.60 11.96
C SER A 258 10.81 23.64 12.13
N LEU A 259 10.36 23.81 13.37
CA LEU A 259 9.39 24.81 13.79
C LEU A 259 9.89 25.51 15.04
N VAL A 260 9.82 26.83 15.05
CA VAL A 260 10.02 27.65 16.26
C VAL A 260 8.65 28.14 16.73
N ILE A 261 8.29 27.80 17.96
CA ILE A 261 7.07 28.22 18.63
C ILE A 261 7.41 29.43 19.49
N GLN A 262 6.69 30.54 19.26
CA GLN A 262 6.73 31.74 20.10
C GLN A 262 5.32 31.99 20.63
N LEU A 263 5.20 32.27 21.93
CA LEU A 263 3.95 32.54 22.64
C LEU A 263 3.78 34.03 22.88
#